data_AF-A0A6S6UHJ8-F1
#
_entry.id   AF-A0A6S6UHJ8-F1
#
_cell.length_a   1.000
_cell.length_b   1.000
_cell.length_c   1.000
_cell.angle_alpha   90.00
_cell.angle_beta   90.00
_cell.angle_gamma   90.00
#
_symmetry.space_group_name_H-M   'P 1'
#
loop_
_entity.id
_entity.type
_entity.pdbx_description
1 polymer ?
#
loop_
_entity_poly.entity_id
_entity_poly.type
_entity_poly.pdbx_seq_one_letter_code
_entity_poly.pdbx_strand_id
1 'polypeptide(L)'
;MIDVKTGHFLIDKDRSITPQMSLETLDKWQLGISKKMRQMDNSLNWVEVKNLKIDALYLNISFLFKDKKIDGFTFTFQNQAYDLNPSWDSWSKELEEANLVRFNRWLEDQFGEARVFEWGTVEAFYDSKSGGSSIKLTYV
;
A
#
# COMPACT_ATOMS: atom_id res chain seq x y z
N MET A 1 0.34 5.28 10.13
CA MET A 1 0.18 5.50 8.67
C MET A 1 0.86 6.81 8.29
N ILE A 2 0.90 7.21 7.02
CA ILE A 2 2.03 7.95 6.41
C ILE A 2 2.33 9.31 7.06
N ASP A 3 3.59 9.56 7.42
CA ASP A 3 4.08 10.88 7.81
C ASP A 3 4.27 11.76 6.57
N VAL A 4 3.54 12.88 6.51
CA VAL A 4 3.48 13.79 5.35
C VAL A 4 4.83 14.44 5.03
N LYS A 5 5.69 14.65 6.04
CA LYS A 5 6.96 15.36 5.86
C LYS A 5 8.06 14.45 5.33
N THR A 6 8.00 13.17 5.67
CA THR A 6 9.08 12.20 5.42
C THR A 6 8.69 11.08 4.45
N GLY A 7 7.40 10.89 4.20
CA GLY A 7 6.88 9.76 3.43
C GLY A 7 6.96 8.44 4.20
N HIS A 8 7.31 8.46 5.49
CA HIS A 8 7.47 7.24 6.28
C HIS A 8 6.11 6.59 6.52
N PHE A 9 5.96 5.33 6.10
CA PHE A 9 4.78 4.55 6.42
C PHE A 9 4.95 3.91 7.80
N LEU A 10 4.34 4.54 8.82
CA LEU A 10 4.38 4.08 10.20
C LEU A 10 3.47 2.85 10.38
N ILE A 11 4.06 1.72 10.77
CA ILE A 11 3.35 0.45 11.07
C ILE A 11 3.01 0.38 12.55
N ASP A 12 3.99 0.62 13.40
CA ASP A 12 3.86 0.71 14.86
C ASP A 12 4.97 1.61 15.43
N LYS A 13 5.11 1.62 16.76
CA LYS A 13 6.08 2.48 17.47
C LYS A 13 7.55 2.17 17.14
N ASP A 14 7.85 0.95 16.69
CA ASP A 14 9.23 0.48 16.48
C ASP A 14 9.53 0.27 14.98
N ARG A 15 8.50 0.19 14.13
CA ARG A 15 8.61 -0.17 12.71
C ARG A 15 7.97 0.87 11.80
N SER A 16 8.76 1.36 10.85
CA SER A 16 8.30 2.21 9.75
C SER A 16 8.98 1.84 8.43
N ILE A 17 8.25 1.94 7.32
CA ILE A 17 8.82 1.86 5.99
C ILE A 17 9.33 3.25 5.62
N THR A 18 10.61 3.35 5.27
CA THR A 18 11.25 4.60 4.85
C THR A 18 11.64 4.50 3.37
N PRO A 19 11.90 5.63 2.67
CA PRO A 19 12.39 5.62 1.30
C PRO A 19 13.70 4.83 1.09
N GLN A 20 14.44 4.54 2.16
CA GLN A 20 15.69 3.75 2.11
C GLN A 20 15.50 2.30 2.56
N MET A 21 14.26 1.86 2.78
CA MET A 21 13.96 0.49 3.18
C MET A 21 14.51 -0.50 2.16
N SER A 22 15.24 -1.51 2.64
CA SER A 22 15.73 -2.61 1.82
C SER A 22 14.81 -3.81 1.90
N LEU A 23 14.77 -4.58 0.81
CA LEU A 23 13.99 -5.81 0.73
C LEU A 23 14.35 -6.79 1.88
N GLU A 24 15.65 -6.93 2.17
CA GLU A 24 16.14 -7.82 3.22
C GLU A 24 15.64 -7.40 4.62
N THR A 25 15.55 -6.09 4.87
CA THR A 25 15.06 -5.59 6.16
C THR A 25 13.57 -5.86 6.30
N LEU A 26 12.78 -5.55 5.26
CA LEU A 26 11.35 -5.83 5.27
C LEU A 26 11.06 -7.33 5.40
N ASP A 27 11.89 -8.18 4.78
CA ASP A 27 11.66 -9.63 4.80
C ASP A 27 11.85 -10.25 6.19
N LYS A 28 12.69 -9.64 7.04
CA LYS A 28 12.82 -10.05 8.45
C LYS A 28 11.57 -9.75 9.27
N TRP A 29 10.68 -8.88 8.78
CA TRP A 29 9.45 -8.53 9.49
C TRP A 29 8.32 -9.52 9.19
N GLN A 30 7.69 -9.99 10.26
CA GLN A 30 6.41 -10.67 10.18
C GLN A 30 5.31 -9.61 10.17
N LEU A 31 4.71 -9.41 8.99
CA LEU A 31 3.67 -8.42 8.75
C LEU A 31 2.41 -9.10 8.23
N GLY A 32 1.26 -8.64 8.73
CA GLY A 32 -0.05 -9.14 8.33
C GLY A 32 -0.27 -10.61 8.70
N ILE A 33 -1.33 -11.19 8.12
CA ILE A 33 -1.68 -12.61 8.27
C ILE A 33 -1.01 -13.44 7.16
N SER A 34 -0.71 -12.81 6.03
CA SER A 34 0.01 -13.45 4.92
C SER A 34 1.01 -12.46 4.34
N LYS A 35 2.22 -12.96 4.06
CA LYS A 35 3.25 -12.26 3.30
C LYS A 35 3.71 -13.17 2.16
N LYS A 36 3.72 -12.64 0.93
CA LYS A 36 4.21 -13.35 -0.26
C LYS A 36 5.19 -12.47 -1.00
N MET A 37 6.28 -13.06 -1.48
CA MET A 37 7.25 -12.38 -2.34
C MET A 37 7.15 -12.93 -3.76
N ARG A 38 7.14 -12.04 -4.74
CA ARG A 38 7.19 -12.40 -6.16
C ARG A 38 8.30 -11.60 -6.83
N GLN A 39 9.32 -12.33 -7.28
CA GLN A 39 10.36 -11.79 -8.14
C GLN A 39 9.84 -11.78 -9.58
N MET A 40 9.86 -10.62 -10.25
CA MET A 40 9.46 -10.52 -11.66
C MET A 40 10.67 -10.69 -12.58
N ASP A 41 11.78 -10.05 -12.22
CA ASP A 41 13.10 -10.19 -12.85
C ASP A 41 14.21 -9.95 -11.79
N ASN A 42 15.47 -9.82 -12.22
CA ASN A 42 16.59 -9.69 -11.29
C ASN A 42 16.59 -8.38 -10.48
N SER A 43 15.85 -7.35 -10.90
CA SER A 43 15.83 -6.05 -10.23
C SER A 43 14.49 -5.71 -9.57
N LEU A 44 13.38 -6.34 -9.99
CA LEU A 44 12.03 -6.03 -9.50
C LEU A 44 11.43 -7.12 -8.62
N ASN A 45 11.08 -6.73 -7.39
CA ASN A 45 10.45 -7.62 -6.41
C ASN A 45 9.18 -6.98 -5.85
N TRP A 46 8.11 -7.77 -5.80
CA TRP A 46 6.88 -7.43 -5.12
C TRP A 46 6.79 -8.17 -3.80
N VAL A 47 6.46 -7.46 -2.72
CA VAL A 47 6.13 -8.05 -1.42
C VAL A 47 4.68 -7.70 -1.10
N GLU A 48 3.81 -8.69 -1.16
CA GLU A 48 2.40 -8.57 -0.82
C GLU A 48 2.19 -8.93 0.64
N VAL A 49 1.58 -8.03 1.40
CA VAL A 49 1.16 -8.23 2.78
C VAL A 49 -0.36 -8.12 2.83
N LYS A 50 -1.02 -9.15 3.36
CA LYS A 50 -2.48 -9.19 3.51
C LYS A 50 -2.90 -9.03 4.96
N ASN A 51 -3.96 -8.28 5.19
CA ASN A 51 -4.55 -8.03 6.51
C ASN A 51 -3.54 -7.52 7.55
N LEU A 52 -2.67 -6.58 7.16
CA LEU A 52 -1.87 -5.84 8.14
C LEU A 52 -2.81 -4.92 8.94
N LYS A 53 -2.89 -5.13 10.26
CA LYS A 53 -3.69 -4.30 11.14
C LYS A 53 -2.88 -3.11 11.63
N ILE A 54 -3.37 -1.90 11.38
CA ILE A 54 -2.86 -0.65 11.94
C ILE A 54 -4.05 0.09 12.54
N ASP A 55 -4.04 0.27 13.85
CA ASP A 55 -5.19 0.79 14.61
C ASP A 55 -6.48 0.01 14.32
N ALA A 56 -7.53 0.70 13.84
CA ALA A 56 -8.81 0.12 13.47
C ALA A 56 -8.87 -0.39 12.01
N LEU A 57 -7.82 -0.18 11.22
CA LEU A 57 -7.81 -0.48 9.80
C LEU A 57 -7.07 -1.79 9.52
N TYR A 58 -7.62 -2.54 8.57
CA TYR A 58 -6.97 -3.68 7.93
C TYR A 58 -6.50 -3.25 6.56
N LEU A 59 -5.22 -3.50 6.27
CA LEU A 59 -4.58 -3.09 5.03
C LEU A 59 -4.10 -4.31 4.24
N ASN A 60 -4.30 -4.24 2.92
CA ASN A 60 -3.57 -5.07 1.97
C ASN A 60 -2.57 -4.16 1.26
N ILE A 61 -1.28 -4.49 1.35
CA ILE A 61 -0.18 -3.66 0.85
C ILE A 61 0.66 -4.48 -0.12
N SER A 62 1.04 -3.86 -1.23
CA SER A 62 1.96 -4.41 -2.21
C SER A 62 3.16 -3.48 -2.32
N PHE A 63 4.29 -3.85 -1.69
CA PHE A 63 5.54 -3.11 -1.77
C PHE A 63 6.28 -3.46 -3.06
N LEU A 64 6.75 -2.45 -3.78
CA LEU A 64 7.61 -2.60 -4.95
C LEU A 64 9.04 -2.24 -4.56
N PHE A 65 9.94 -3.19 -4.80
CA PHE A 65 11.37 -3.00 -4.66
C PHE A 65 12.03 -3.03 -6.03
N LYS A 66 12.86 -2.03 -6.30
CA LYS A 66 13.73 -1.92 -7.47
C LYS A 66 15.18 -1.88 -7.01
N ASP A 67 16.02 -2.76 -7.58
CA ASP A 67 17.43 -2.87 -7.21
C ASP A 67 17.64 -3.04 -5.69
N LYS A 68 16.75 -3.83 -5.06
CA LYS A 68 16.69 -4.13 -3.61
C LYS A 68 16.35 -2.95 -2.69
N LYS A 69 16.03 -1.78 -3.22
CA LYS A 69 15.49 -0.63 -2.49
C LYS A 69 14.01 -0.46 -2.77
N ILE A 70 13.27 0.08 -1.80
CA ILE A 70 11.86 0.38 -2.03
C ILE A 70 11.72 1.49 -3.08
N ASP A 71 10.88 1.26 -4.07
CA ASP A 71 10.51 2.23 -5.11
C ASP A 71 9.17 2.88 -4.77
N GLY A 72 8.27 2.11 -4.15
CA GLY A 72 6.97 2.57 -3.72
C GLY A 72 6.11 1.42 -3.23
N PHE A 73 4.83 1.69 -3.04
CA PHE A 73 3.86 0.66 -2.71
C PHE A 73 2.44 1.08 -3.08
N THR A 74 1.57 0.10 -3.25
CA THR A 74 0.13 0.32 -3.30
C THR A 74 -0.54 -0.29 -2.09
N PHE A 75 -1.66 0.27 -1.65
CA PHE A 75 -2.46 -0.34 -0.60
C PHE A 75 -3.94 -0.03 -0.72
N THR A 76 -4.73 -0.93 -0.16
CA THR A 76 -6.14 -0.73 0.16
C THR A 76 -6.34 -0.87 1.65
N PHE A 77 -7.40 -0.28 2.17
CA PHE A 77 -7.76 -0.39 3.58
C PHE A 77 -9.27 -0.43 3.78
N GLN A 78 -9.68 -1.10 4.86
CA GLN A 78 -11.07 -1.13 5.33
C GLN A 78 -11.13 -1.47 6.83
N ASN A 79 -12.32 -1.36 7.44
CA ASN A 79 -12.51 -1.53 8.90
C ASN A 79 -12.64 -2.99 9.35
N GLN A 80 -12.57 -3.95 8.42
CA GLN A 80 -12.70 -5.38 8.68
C GLN A 80 -11.60 -6.15 7.93
N ALA A 81 -11.21 -7.31 8.44
CA ALA A 81 -10.25 -8.14 7.71
C ALA A 81 -10.80 -8.50 6.32
N TYR A 82 -9.94 -8.43 5.31
CA TYR A 82 -10.20 -8.94 3.97
C TYR A 82 -10.34 -10.46 4.00
N ASP A 83 -11.22 -10.97 3.15
CA ASP A 83 -11.21 -12.37 2.80
C ASP A 83 -9.88 -12.72 2.11
N LEU A 84 -9.27 -13.83 2.50
CA LEU A 84 -8.05 -14.34 1.90
C LEU A 84 -8.31 -15.13 0.62
N ASN A 85 -9.56 -15.54 0.39
CA ASN A 85 -9.99 -16.30 -0.80
C ASN A 85 -11.13 -15.56 -1.54
N PRO A 86 -10.90 -14.32 -2.01
CA PRO A 86 -11.94 -13.54 -2.66
C PRO A 86 -12.41 -14.23 -3.95
N SER A 87 -13.72 -14.16 -4.21
CA SER A 87 -14.33 -14.56 -5.49
C SER A 87 -14.65 -13.33 -6.34
N TRP A 88 -14.55 -13.48 -7.67
CA TRP A 88 -15.04 -12.49 -8.62
C TRP A 88 -16.54 -12.22 -8.49
N ASP A 89 -17.31 -13.12 -7.88
CA ASP A 89 -18.74 -12.92 -7.62
C ASP A 89 -19.01 -11.78 -6.61
N SER A 90 -18.03 -11.49 -5.75
CA SER A 90 -18.10 -10.39 -4.78
C SER A 90 -17.61 -9.05 -5.34
N TRP A 91 -17.07 -9.07 -6.56
CA TRP A 91 -16.55 -7.88 -7.22
C TRP A 91 -17.66 -7.10 -7.92
N SER A 92 -17.58 -5.77 -7.86
CA SER A 92 -18.40 -4.87 -8.68
C SER A 92 -17.63 -3.59 -8.98
N LYS A 93 -17.86 -3.03 -10.16
CA LYS A 93 -17.23 -1.76 -10.56
C LYS A 93 -17.68 -0.62 -9.64
N GLU A 94 -18.95 -0.64 -9.24
CA GLU A 94 -19.56 0.35 -8.36
C GLU A 94 -18.87 0.37 -6.99
N LEU A 95 -18.49 -0.79 -6.45
CA LEU A 95 -17.71 -0.87 -5.21
C LEU A 95 -16.33 -0.24 -5.38
N GLU A 96 -15.68 -0.45 -6.52
CA GLU A 96 -14.34 0.10 -6.77
C GLU A 96 -14.36 1.60 -7.03
N GLU A 97 -15.40 2.12 -7.69
CA GLU A 97 -15.65 3.56 -7.80
C GLU A 97 -15.92 4.19 -6.42
N ALA A 98 -16.70 3.52 -5.57
CA ALA A 98 -16.94 3.96 -4.19
C ALA A 98 -15.65 3.92 -3.35
N ASN A 99 -14.81 2.90 -3.52
CA ASN A 99 -13.49 2.80 -2.89
C ASN A 99 -12.59 3.96 -3.34
N LEU A 100 -12.58 4.30 -4.63
CA LEU A 100 -11.78 5.40 -5.16
C LEU A 100 -12.17 6.74 -4.54
N VAL A 101 -13.47 7.01 -4.40
CA VAL A 101 -13.97 8.21 -3.70
C VAL A 101 -13.52 8.20 -2.23
N ARG A 102 -13.64 7.06 -1.54
CA ARG A 102 -13.19 6.91 -0.15
C ARG A 102 -11.70 7.17 0.00
N PHE A 103 -10.88 6.63 -0.90
CA PHE A 103 -9.43 6.78 -0.87
C PHE A 103 -9.01 8.22 -1.16
N ASN A 104 -9.64 8.90 -2.12
CA ASN A 104 -9.37 10.31 -2.37
C ASN A 104 -9.72 11.20 -1.17
N ARG A 105 -10.85 10.95 -0.51
CA ARG A 105 -11.22 11.67 0.73
C ARG A 105 -10.20 11.43 1.85
N TRP A 106 -9.80 10.18 2.05
CA TRP A 106 -8.78 9.86 3.04
C TRP A 106 -7.43 10.54 2.73
N LEU A 107 -7.02 10.59 1.46
CA LEU A 107 -5.82 11.33 1.05
C LEU A 107 -5.95 12.82 1.35
N GLU A 108 -7.12 13.41 1.09
CA GLU A 108 -7.39 14.82 1.39
C GLU A 108 -7.27 15.10 2.89
N ASP A 109 -7.85 14.25 3.72
CA ASP A 109 -7.79 14.38 5.18
C ASP A 109 -6.36 14.24 5.72
N GLN A 110 -5.51 13.43 5.08
CA GLN A 110 -4.14 13.17 5.54
C GLN A 110 -3.11 14.16 4.99
N PHE A 111 -3.23 14.55 3.73
CA PHE A 111 -2.19 15.29 3.00
C PHE A 111 -2.66 16.66 2.49
N GLY A 112 -3.94 17.01 2.63
CA GLY A 112 -4.55 18.20 2.03
C GLY A 112 -4.56 18.14 0.51
N GLU A 113 -4.51 19.29 -0.17
CA GLU A 113 -4.48 19.35 -1.64
C GLU A 113 -3.13 18.91 -2.24
N ALA A 114 -2.07 18.86 -1.43
CA ALA A 114 -0.73 18.47 -1.88
C ALA A 114 -0.64 16.94 -2.08
N ARG A 115 -0.11 16.54 -3.24
CA ARG A 115 0.09 15.12 -3.64
C ARG A 115 1.51 14.84 -4.16
N VAL A 116 2.36 15.86 -4.16
CA VAL A 116 3.75 15.83 -4.59
C VAL A 116 4.60 16.44 -3.48
N PHE A 117 5.61 15.70 -3.06
CA PHE A 117 6.48 16.00 -1.93
C PHE A 117 7.94 15.78 -2.32
N GLU A 118 8.87 16.31 -1.52
CA GLU A 118 10.31 16.09 -1.74
C GLU A 118 10.71 14.61 -1.68
N TRP A 119 9.97 13.80 -0.92
CA TRP A 119 10.21 12.37 -0.79
C TRP A 119 9.47 11.52 -1.85
N GLY A 120 8.51 12.07 -2.59
CA GLY A 120 7.67 11.27 -3.48
C GLY A 120 6.29 11.84 -3.83
N THR A 121 5.43 10.95 -4.33
CA THR A 121 4.04 11.26 -4.71
C THR A 121 3.08 10.28 -4.09
N VAL A 122 1.83 10.71 -3.88
CA VAL A 122 0.73 9.85 -3.42
C VAL A 122 -0.54 10.14 -4.21
N GLU A 123 -1.24 9.10 -4.64
CA GLU A 123 -2.48 9.23 -5.40
C GLU A 123 -3.41 8.04 -5.15
N ALA A 124 -4.71 8.23 -5.36
CA ALA A 124 -5.67 7.14 -5.44
C ALA A 124 -6.03 6.91 -6.91
N PHE A 125 -6.06 5.66 -7.33
CA PHE A 125 -6.31 5.30 -8.73
C PHE A 125 -7.14 4.03 -8.83
N TYR A 126 -7.83 3.89 -9.97
CA TYR A 126 -8.50 2.66 -10.39
C TYR A 126 -7.71 2.04 -11.53
N ASP A 127 -7.30 0.79 -11.38
CA ASP A 127 -6.65 0.02 -12.43
C ASP A 127 -7.68 -0.88 -13.12
N SER A 128 -8.05 -0.50 -14.34
CA SER A 128 -9.03 -1.25 -15.13
C SER A 128 -8.55 -2.65 -15.54
N LYS A 129 -7.24 -2.95 -15.47
CA LYS A 129 -6.72 -4.29 -15.82
C LYS A 129 -6.87 -5.27 -14.68
N SER A 130 -6.60 -4.84 -13.45
CA SER A 130 -6.82 -5.66 -12.24
C SER A 130 -8.25 -5.55 -11.71
N GLY A 131 -8.99 -4.52 -12.15
CA GLY A 131 -10.34 -4.24 -11.69
C GLY A 131 -10.37 -3.67 -10.27
N GLY A 132 -9.27 -3.14 -9.74
CA GLY A 132 -9.19 -2.68 -8.35
C GLY A 132 -8.86 -1.20 -8.21
N SER A 133 -9.43 -0.56 -7.19
CA SER A 133 -9.02 0.75 -6.72
C SER A 133 -8.00 0.62 -5.60
N SER A 134 -6.99 1.49 -5.58
CA SER A 134 -6.01 1.53 -4.49
C SER A 134 -5.35 2.90 -4.35
N ILE A 135 -4.61 3.08 -3.26
CA ILE A 135 -3.70 4.20 -3.08
C ILE A 135 -2.32 3.76 -3.51
N LYS A 136 -1.62 4.59 -4.27
CA LYS A 136 -0.23 4.43 -4.66
C LYS A 136 0.62 5.48 -3.99
N LEU A 137 1.77 5.07 -3.49
CA LEU A 137 2.85 5.94 -3.07
C LEU A 137 4.10 5.58 -3.87
N THR A 138 4.77 6.58 -4.43
CA THR A 138 6.00 6.42 -5.23
C THR A 138 7.09 7.31 -4.64
N TYR A 139 8.23 6.74 -4.28
CA TYR A 139 9.39 7.50 -3.77
C TYR A 139 10.23 8.06 -4.94
N VAL A 140 11.02 9.11 -4.65
CA VAL A 140 12.04 9.66 -5.57
C VAL A 140 13.42 9.06 -5.36
#